data_AF-A0A5E9FY57-F1
#
_entry.id   AF-A0A5E9FY57-F1
#
_cell.length_a   1.000
_cell.length_b   1.000
_cell.length_c   1.000
_cell.angle_alpha   90.00
_cell.angle_beta   90.00
_cell.angle_gamma   90.00
#
_symmetry.space_group_name_H-M   'P 1'
#
loop_
_entity.id
_entity.type
_entity.pdbx_description
1 polymer ?
#
loop_
_entity_poly.entity_id
_entity_poly.type
_entity_poly.pdbx_seq_one_letter_code
_entity_poly.pdbx_strand_id
1 'polypeptide(L)'
;MRFLWENPTLLAAARIDPTRPIAVERVRPTLRVGPDGFVVSEIGATFTQEFRLSAAEARSLGLATRAPVFIRGGGQLRFDEGGRLSFAALKPILDPDRQRAKLAAAQLATRPANAAAPPVPPQPSPRKIAAPPSEVSADRRPTFHP
;
A
#
# COMPACT_ATOMS: atom_id res chain seq x y z
N MET A 1 26.81 -23.19 -5.25
CA MET A 1 25.86 -22.05 -5.24
C MET A 1 25.31 -21.95 -3.84
N ARG A 2 25.54 -20.86 -3.08
CA ARG A 2 24.96 -20.72 -1.73
C ARG A 2 23.63 -20.00 -1.82
N PHE A 3 22.54 -20.75 -1.68
CA PHE A 3 21.19 -20.18 -1.63
C PHE A 3 21.03 -19.26 -0.39
N LEU A 4 19.97 -18.45 -0.35
CA LEU A 4 19.63 -17.57 0.78
C LEU A 4 19.80 -18.26 2.15
N TRP A 5 19.38 -19.52 2.24
CA TRP A 5 19.44 -20.38 3.43
C TRP A 5 20.85 -20.75 3.88
N GLU A 6 21.81 -20.73 2.97
CA GLU A 6 23.21 -21.03 3.23
C GLU A 6 24.03 -19.78 3.57
N ASN A 7 23.38 -18.60 3.62
CA ASN A 7 23.98 -17.32 3.98
C ASN A 7 23.40 -16.80 5.31
N PRO A 8 23.93 -17.26 6.47
CA PRO A 8 23.41 -16.89 7.78
C PRO A 8 23.52 -15.38 8.06
N THR A 9 24.55 -14.72 7.53
CA THR A 9 24.73 -13.27 7.65
C THR A 9 23.58 -12.52 6.98
N LEU A 10 23.15 -12.97 5.80
CA LEU A 10 22.01 -12.38 5.10
C LEU A 10 20.69 -12.63 5.84
N LEU A 11 20.47 -13.85 6.37
CA LEU A 11 19.29 -14.16 7.18
C LEU A 11 19.19 -13.26 8.42
N ALA A 12 20.32 -13.07 9.11
CA ALA A 12 20.42 -12.19 10.27
C ALA A 12 20.17 -10.73 9.90
N ALA A 13 20.80 -10.22 8.84
CA ALA A 13 20.63 -8.84 8.37
C ALA A 13 19.19 -8.55 7.93
N ALA A 14 18.53 -9.52 7.31
CA ALA A 14 17.13 -9.42 6.89
C ALA A 14 16.13 -9.66 8.03
N ARG A 15 16.61 -10.04 9.23
CA ARG A 15 15.80 -10.51 10.37
C ARG A 15 14.74 -11.52 9.94
N ILE A 16 15.11 -12.40 9.02
CA ILE A 16 14.24 -13.47 8.54
C ILE A 16 14.07 -14.46 9.69
N ASP A 17 12.83 -14.86 9.96
CA ASP A 17 12.56 -15.94 10.90
C ASP A 17 12.82 -17.28 10.20
N PRO A 18 13.82 -18.08 10.63
CA PRO A 18 14.13 -19.36 10.00
C PRO A 18 13.07 -20.44 10.29
N THR A 19 12.21 -20.24 11.29
CA THR A 19 11.17 -21.21 11.66
C THR A 19 9.91 -21.09 10.80
N ARG A 20 9.87 -20.09 9.92
CA ARG A 20 8.69 -19.74 9.13
C ARG A 20 9.02 -19.78 7.64
N PRO A 21 8.05 -20.17 6.79
CA PRO A 21 8.27 -20.23 5.34
C PRO A 21 8.55 -18.83 4.77
N ILE A 22 9.37 -18.81 3.71
CA ILE A 22 9.58 -17.63 2.87
C ILE A 22 8.93 -17.91 1.52
N ALA A 23 8.18 -16.93 1.00
CA ALA A 23 7.66 -16.97 -0.35
C ALA A 23 8.62 -16.26 -1.29
N VAL A 24 9.13 -16.97 -2.31
CA VAL A 24 9.84 -16.34 -3.42
C VAL A 24 8.79 -15.90 -4.44
N GLU A 25 8.61 -14.59 -4.57
CA GLU A 25 7.57 -13.99 -5.43
C GLU A 25 7.99 -14.01 -6.89
N ARG A 26 9.28 -13.75 -7.14
CA ARG A 26 9.78 -13.52 -8.50
C ARG A 26 11.27 -13.77 -8.58
N VAL A 27 11.68 -14.48 -9.63
CA VAL A 27 13.07 -14.61 -10.06
C VAL A 27 13.18 -14.08 -11.50
N ARG A 28 14.17 -13.25 -11.76
CA ARG A 28 14.42 -12.66 -13.08
C ARG A 28 15.92 -12.63 -13.37
N PRO A 29 16.37 -13.31 -14.43
CA PRO A 29 17.65 -13.01 -15.06
C PRO A 29 17.60 -11.59 -15.63
N THR A 30 18.70 -10.86 -15.51
CA THR A 30 18.88 -9.50 -16.01
C THR A 30 20.29 -9.34 -16.54
N LEU A 31 20.46 -8.52 -17.57
CA LEU A 31 21.78 -8.08 -18.04
C LEU A 31 21.92 -6.60 -17.71
N ARG A 32 23.08 -6.21 -17.19
CA ARG A 32 23.42 -4.81 -16.91
C ARG A 32 24.72 -4.48 -17.61
N VAL A 33 24.75 -3.34 -18.29
CA VAL A 33 25.99 -2.79 -18.86
C VAL A 33 26.59 -1.84 -17.82
N GLY A 34 27.84 -2.10 -17.45
CA GLY A 34 28.62 -1.25 -16.56
C GLY A 34 29.06 0.04 -17.25
N PRO A 35 29.47 1.07 -16.49
CA PRO A 35 30.01 2.32 -17.05
C PRO A 35 31.26 2.13 -17.91
N ASP A 36 31.96 1.02 -17.67
CA ASP A 36 33.15 0.53 -18.37
C ASP A 36 32.83 -0.29 -19.64
N GLY A 37 31.55 -0.49 -19.95
CA GLY A 37 31.09 -1.24 -21.12
C GLY A 37 31.02 -2.76 -20.92
N PHE A 38 31.37 -3.28 -19.74
CA PHE A 38 31.23 -4.70 -19.44
C PHE A 38 29.77 -5.08 -19.24
N VAL A 39 29.35 -6.22 -19.81
CA VAL A 39 28.03 -6.79 -19.59
C VAL A 39 28.11 -7.74 -18.41
N VAL A 40 27.24 -7.54 -17.43
CA VAL A 40 27.12 -8.41 -16.25
C VAL A 40 25.75 -9.10 -16.29
N SER A 41 25.75 -10.42 -16.26
CA SER A 41 24.55 -11.22 -16.01
C SER A 41 24.28 -11.30 -14.51
N GLU A 42 23.07 -10.92 -14.14
CA GLU A 42 22.62 -10.85 -12.76
C GLU A 42 21.30 -11.61 -12.63
N ILE A 43 21.07 -12.22 -11.47
CA ILE A 43 19.77 -12.80 -11.13
C ILE A 43 19.16 -11.98 -10.00
N GLY A 44 18.04 -11.33 -10.27
CA GLY A 44 17.22 -10.69 -9.26
C GLY A 44 16.19 -11.67 -8.68
N ALA A 45 16.09 -11.72 -7.35
CA ALA A 45 15.05 -12.49 -6.65
C ALA A 45 14.33 -11.59 -5.64
N THR A 46 12.99 -11.61 -5.65
CA THR A 46 12.16 -10.94 -4.65
C THR A 46 11.51 -11.99 -3.77
N PHE A 47 11.53 -11.75 -2.45
CA PHE A 47 10.90 -12.63 -1.48
C PHE A 47 10.06 -11.85 -0.49
N THR A 48 9.05 -12.50 0.06
CA THR A 48 8.29 -11.98 1.20
C THR A 48 8.14 -13.02 2.29
N GLN A 49 7.94 -12.51 3.50
CA GLN A 49 7.62 -13.31 4.67
C GLN A 49 6.44 -12.62 5.36
N GLU A 50 5.47 -13.40 5.83
CA GLU A 50 4.27 -12.88 6.48
C GLU A 50 3.96 -13.69 7.73
N PHE A 51 3.68 -13.00 8.83
CA PHE A 51 3.31 -13.61 10.09
C PHE A 51 1.99 -13.04 10.59
N ARG A 52 1.17 -13.90 11.16
CA ARG A 52 0.14 -13.49 12.09
C ARG A 52 0.72 -13.50 13.50
N LEU A 53 0.67 -12.37 14.17
CA LEU A 53 0.99 -12.24 15.58
C LEU A 53 -0.29 -12.16 16.39
N SER A 54 -0.34 -12.86 17.51
CA SER A 54 -1.34 -12.62 18.55
C SER A 54 -1.18 -11.20 19.13
N ALA A 55 -2.22 -10.70 19.80
CA ALA A 55 -2.13 -9.40 20.46
C ALA A 55 -1.09 -9.37 21.60
N ALA A 56 -0.75 -10.53 22.19
CA ALA A 56 0.31 -10.62 23.20
C ALA A 56 1.70 -10.50 22.57
N GLU A 57 1.98 -11.25 21.50
CA GLU A 57 3.26 -11.20 20.76
C GLU A 57 3.47 -9.84 20.08
N ALA A 58 2.40 -9.25 19.54
CA ALA A 58 2.49 -7.91 18.96
C ALA A 58 2.89 -6.88 20.02
N ARG A 59 2.30 -6.95 21.23
CA ARG A 59 2.65 -6.05 22.33
C ARG A 59 4.07 -6.26 22.85
N SER A 60 4.57 -7.50 22.93
CA SER A 60 5.96 -7.76 23.31
C SER A 60 6.97 -7.19 22.31
N LEU A 61 6.56 -7.06 21.04
CA LEU A 61 7.32 -6.37 19.98
C LEU A 61 7.08 -4.84 19.93
N GLY A 62 6.35 -4.29 20.90
CA GLY A 62 6.08 -2.86 21.00
C GLY A 62 4.99 -2.35 20.05
N LEU A 63 4.14 -3.23 19.52
CA LEU A 63 2.97 -2.89 18.70
C LEU A 63 1.72 -2.81 19.59
N ALA A 64 1.17 -1.61 19.74
CA ALA A 64 -0.04 -1.37 20.52
C ALA A 64 -1.29 -1.80 19.72
N THR A 65 -1.69 -3.06 19.86
CA THR A 65 -2.91 -3.61 19.27
C THR A 65 -3.70 -4.45 20.27
N ARG A 66 -5.02 -4.47 20.12
CA ARG A 66 -5.95 -5.32 20.89
C ARG A 66 -6.36 -6.58 20.12
N ALA A 67 -6.12 -6.61 18.81
CA ALA A 67 -6.44 -7.73 17.93
C ALA A 67 -5.16 -8.34 17.34
N PRO A 68 -5.20 -9.61 16.90
CA PRO A 68 -4.12 -10.19 16.11
C PRO A 68 -3.81 -9.34 14.88
N VAL A 69 -2.54 -9.23 14.53
CA VAL A 69 -2.08 -8.42 13.40
C VAL A 69 -1.22 -9.24 12.45
N PHE A 70 -1.32 -8.94 11.16
CA PHE A 70 -0.41 -9.48 10.16
C PHE A 70 0.77 -8.52 9.99
N ILE A 71 1.98 -9.05 10.17
CA ILE A 71 3.21 -8.34 9.85
C ILE A 71 3.83 -8.96 8.60
N ARG A 72 4.34 -8.09 7.73
CA ARG A 72 4.97 -8.51 6.48
C ARG A 72 6.32 -7.84 6.33
N GLY A 73 7.29 -8.63 5.88
CA GLY A 73 8.61 -8.20 5.48
C GLY A 73 9.06 -8.93 4.22
N GLY A 74 10.31 -8.74 3.86
CA GLY A 74 10.88 -9.32 2.65
C GLY A 74 12.01 -8.48 2.10
N GLY A 75 12.30 -8.66 0.83
CA GLY A 75 13.32 -7.88 0.17
C GLY A 75 13.56 -8.31 -1.26
N GLN A 76 14.53 -7.62 -1.87
CA GLN A 76 15.08 -7.98 -3.15
C GLN A 76 16.55 -8.33 -2.96
N LEU A 77 16.95 -9.44 -3.56
CA LEU A 77 18.31 -9.92 -3.63
C LEU A 77 18.77 -9.88 -5.08
N ARG A 78 20.05 -9.61 -5.28
CA ARG A 78 20.69 -9.73 -6.58
C ARG A 78 21.94 -10.58 -6.46
N PHE A 79 22.08 -11.48 -7.40
CA PHE A 79 23.22 -12.37 -7.52
C PHE A 79 23.96 -12.05 -8.81
N ASP A 80 25.29 -12.10 -8.77
CA ASP A 80 26.14 -11.99 -9.96
C ASP A 80 26.19 -13.32 -10.74
N GLU A 81 26.97 -13.35 -11.82
CA GLU A 81 27.17 -14.50 -12.71
C GLU A 81 27.70 -15.74 -11.98
N GLY A 82 28.50 -15.52 -10.93
CA GLY A 82 29.04 -16.57 -10.07
C GLY A 82 28.05 -17.06 -9.01
N GLY A 83 26.83 -16.53 -8.99
CA GLY A 83 25.80 -16.82 -8.00
C GLY A 83 26.11 -16.22 -6.62
N ARG A 84 27.00 -15.23 -6.53
CA ARG A 84 27.31 -14.53 -5.28
C ARG A 84 26.35 -13.37 -5.10
N LEU A 85 25.94 -13.12 -3.85
CA LEU A 85 25.11 -11.96 -3.53
C LEU A 85 25.89 -10.66 -3.79
N SER A 86 25.44 -9.88 -4.76
CA SER A 86 26.03 -8.59 -5.12
C SER A 86 25.23 -7.40 -4.57
N PHE A 87 23.94 -7.59 -4.28
CA PHE A 87 23.09 -6.54 -3.73
C PHE A 87 21.93 -7.10 -2.89
N ALA A 88 21.56 -6.39 -1.83
CA ALA A 88 20.39 -6.70 -1.02
C ALA A 88 19.66 -5.40 -0.60
N ALA A 89 18.39 -5.29 -0.98
CA ALA A 89 17.47 -4.28 -0.48
C ALA A 89 16.44 -4.95 0.43
N LEU A 90 16.59 -4.75 1.73
CA LEU A 90 15.85 -5.51 2.74
C LEU A 90 14.81 -4.62 3.42
N LYS A 91 13.66 -5.22 3.70
CA LYS A 91 12.60 -4.67 4.56
C LYS A 91 12.37 -5.69 5.67
N PRO A 92 13.19 -5.66 6.74
CA PRO A 92 13.12 -6.63 7.82
C PRO A 92 11.69 -6.76 8.37
N ILE A 93 11.28 -7.99 8.68
CA ILE A 93 9.91 -8.23 9.14
C ILE A 93 9.72 -7.73 10.58
N LEU A 94 10.74 -7.88 11.42
CA LEU A 94 10.78 -7.38 12.81
C LEU A 94 11.44 -6.01 12.91
N ASP A 95 10.91 -5.04 12.17
CA ASP A 95 11.25 -3.62 12.27
C ASP A 95 10.11 -2.90 13.03
N PRO A 96 10.27 -2.64 14.35
CA PRO A 96 9.18 -2.15 15.18
C PRO A 96 8.59 -0.84 14.68
N ASP A 97 9.42 0.10 14.23
CA ASP A 97 8.97 1.42 13.80
C ASP A 97 8.20 1.34 12.49
N ARG A 98 8.66 0.51 11.54
CA ARG A 98 7.90 0.28 10.31
C ARG A 98 6.57 -0.42 10.59
N GLN A 99 6.56 -1.42 11.47
CA GLN A 99 5.33 -2.14 11.80
C GLN A 99 4.35 -1.25 12.58
N ARG A 100 4.83 -0.36 13.45
CA ARG A 100 4.01 0.68 14.11
C ARG A 100 3.38 1.61 13.09
N ALA A 101 4.17 2.13 12.15
CA ALA A 101 3.67 3.02 11.10
C ALA A 101 2.59 2.34 10.24
N LYS A 102 2.82 1.08 9.85
CA LYS A 102 1.83 0.28 9.11
C LYS A 102 0.55 0.04 9.91
N LEU A 103 0.67 -0.30 11.19
CA LEU A 103 -0.46 -0.54 12.07
C LEU A 103 -1.29 0.74 12.26
N ALA A 104 -0.65 1.88 12.50
CA ALA A 104 -1.31 3.17 12.63
C ALA A 104 -2.08 3.56 11.36
N ALA A 105 -1.45 3.37 10.19
CA ALA A 105 -2.10 3.61 8.90
C ALA A 105 -3.33 2.69 8.69
N ALA A 106 -3.22 1.41 9.04
CA ALA A 106 -4.34 0.46 8.94
C ALA A 106 -5.50 0.82 9.89
N GLN A 107 -5.19 1.28 11.11
CA GLN A 107 -6.18 1.75 12.08
C GLN A 107 -6.90 3.01 11.59
N LEU A 108 -6.17 3.96 10.98
CA LEU A 108 -6.76 5.16 10.39
C LEU A 108 -7.70 4.81 9.23
N ALA A 109 -7.31 3.90 8.36
CA ALA A 109 -8.13 3.44 7.23
C ALA A 109 -9.41 2.69 7.67
N THR A 110 -9.36 2.04 8.85
CA THR A 110 -10.50 1.29 9.41
C THR A 110 -11.41 2.16 10.28
N ARG A 111 -11.03 3.40 10.58
CA ARG A 111 -11.85 4.31 11.37
C ARG A 111 -13.15 4.59 10.60
N PRO A 112 -14.33 4.30 11.17
CA PRO A 112 -15.59 4.54 10.48
C PRO A 112 -15.72 6.04 10.19
N ALA A 113 -16.17 6.39 8.99
CA ALA A 113 -16.36 7.77 8.51
C ALA A 113 -17.38 8.59 9.33
N ASN A 114 -17.93 8.05 10.42
CA ASN A 114 -18.96 8.67 11.27
C ASN A 114 -18.42 9.63 12.33
N ALA A 115 -17.17 10.12 12.21
CA ALA A 115 -16.73 11.25 13.02
C ALA A 115 -17.33 12.56 12.47
N ALA A 116 -18.62 12.76 12.78
CA ALA A 116 -19.39 14.01 12.74
C ALA A 116 -19.10 14.96 11.57
N ALA A 117 -19.90 14.87 10.51
CA ALA A 117 -20.22 16.09 9.77
C ALA A 117 -20.82 17.10 10.78
N PRO A 118 -20.39 18.38 10.79
CA PRO A 118 -21.02 19.38 11.64
C PRO A 118 -22.54 19.39 11.35
N PRO A 119 -23.39 19.60 12.35
CA PRO A 119 -24.84 19.62 12.13
C PRO A 119 -25.13 20.70 11.09
N VAL A 120 -25.62 20.27 9.93
CA VAL A 120 -26.09 21.19 8.89
C VAL A 120 -27.23 21.99 9.53
N PRO A 121 -27.12 23.34 9.62
CA PRO A 121 -28.20 24.14 10.17
C PRO A 121 -29.47 23.91 9.34
N PRO A 122 -30.65 23.86 9.97
CA PRO A 122 -31.90 23.56 9.27
C PRO A 122 -32.09 24.56 8.13
N GLN A 123 -32.20 24.05 6.89
CA GLN A 123 -32.47 24.89 5.73
C GLN A 123 -33.85 25.53 5.90
N PRO A 124 -33.98 26.86 5.68
CA PRO A 124 -35.28 27.51 5.71
C PRO A 124 -36.16 26.95 4.59
N SER A 125 -37.40 26.62 4.94
CA SER A 125 -38.38 26.04 4.01
C SER A 125 -38.57 26.94 2.77
N PRO A 126 -38.77 26.35 1.57
CA PRO A 126 -38.94 27.13 0.37
C PRO A 126 -40.18 28.03 0.49
N ARG A 127 -39.98 29.35 0.40
CA ARG A 127 -41.08 30.31 0.29
C ARG A 127 -41.87 29.96 -0.99
N LYS A 128 -43.19 29.76 -0.85
CA LYS A 128 -44.10 29.66 -1.99
C LYS A 128 -43.98 30.94 -2.82
N ILE A 129 -43.44 30.82 -4.02
CA ILE A 129 -43.46 31.89 -5.02
C ILE A 129 -44.92 32.02 -5.48
N ALA A 130 -45.49 33.20 -5.30
CA ALA A 130 -46.82 33.51 -5.82
C ALA A 130 -46.78 33.47 -7.35
N ALA A 131 -47.81 32.87 -7.95
CA ALA A 131 -47.95 32.79 -9.40
C ALA A 131 -47.96 34.19 -10.03
N PRO A 132 -47.38 34.37 -11.24
CA PRO A 132 -47.44 35.64 -11.93
C PRO A 132 -48.89 35.94 -12.35
N PRO A 133 -49.29 37.23 -12.37
CA PRO A 133 -50.64 37.61 -12.79
C PRO A 133 -50.84 37.34 -14.29
N SER A 134 -52.02 36.83 -14.63
CA SER A 134 -52.47 36.59 -16.00
C SER A 134 -53.08 37.87 -16.59
N GLU A 135 -52.34 38.58 -17.42
CA GLU A 135 -52.85 39.64 -18.31
C GLU A 135 -51.99 39.64 -19.59
N VAL A 136 -52.43 39.92 -20.80
CA VAL A 136 -53.73 39.98 -21.49
C VAL A 136 -53.35 39.85 -22.99
N SER A 137 -54.24 39.24 -23.77
CA SER A 137 -54.20 39.01 -25.22
C SER A 137 -53.92 40.27 -26.06
N ALA A 138 -53.17 40.14 -27.17
CA ALA A 138 -53.52 40.73 -28.48
C ALA A 138 -52.52 40.35 -29.58
N ASP A 139 -53.05 39.74 -30.65
CA ASP A 139 -52.69 39.90 -32.06
C ASP A 139 -51.27 40.33 -32.45
N ARG A 140 -50.56 39.41 -33.12
CA ARG A 140 -49.81 39.72 -34.35
C ARG A 140 -49.49 38.43 -35.10
N ARG A 141 -50.30 38.10 -36.11
CA ARG A 141 -49.87 37.22 -37.21
C ARG A 141 -49.02 38.03 -38.17
N PRO A 142 -47.79 37.62 -38.51
CA PRO A 142 -47.17 38.04 -39.75
C PRO A 142 -47.63 37.12 -40.88
N THR A 143 -48.20 37.74 -41.91
CA THR A 143 -48.56 37.18 -43.21
C THR A 143 -47.33 36.67 -43.96
N PHE A 144 -47.44 35.48 -44.58
CA PHE A 144 -46.56 35.04 -45.65
C PHE A 144 -47.29 35.26 -46.99
N HIS A 145 -46.62 35.92 -47.93
CA HIS A 145 -47.05 36.09 -49.32
C HIS A 145 -46.12 35.27 -50.25
N PRO A 146 -46.59 34.91 -51.46
CA PRO A 146 -46.37 33.61 -52.11
C PRO A 146 -44.99 33.39 -52.73
#